data_AF-W3RDU2-F1
#
_entry.id   AF-W3RDU2-F1
#
_cell.length_a   1.000
_cell.length_b   1.000
_cell.length_c   1.000
_cell.angle_alpha   90.00
_cell.angle_beta   90.00
_cell.angle_gamma   90.00
#
_symmetry.space_group_name_H-M   'P 1'
#
loop_
_entity.id
_entity.type
_entity.pdbx_description
1 polymer ?
#
loop_
_entity_poly.entity_id
_entity_poly.type
_entity_poly.pdbx_seq_one_letter_code
_entity_poly.pdbx_strand_id
1 'polypeptide(L)'
;MMDFKRQIEKLEAEAAECELIARLAVDKPKREAFEWLASRYRALAHDMTQELRKFSKERGHAALAEELHGHEIMSLDVPGPRRR
;
A
#
# COMPACT_ATOMS: atom_id res chain seq x y z
N MET A 1 0.23 -10.76 2.79
CA MET A 1 0.46 -9.69 1.78
C MET A 1 -0.31 -9.93 0.48
N MET A 2 -0.49 -11.19 0.02
CA MET A 2 -1.35 -11.49 -1.13
C MET A 2 -2.83 -11.11 -0.89
N ASP A 3 -3.28 -11.15 0.35
CA ASP A 3 -4.68 -10.90 0.70
C ASP A 3 -5.12 -9.46 0.43
N PHE A 4 -4.24 -8.48 0.66
CA PHE A 4 -4.59 -7.07 0.46
C PHE A 4 -4.70 -6.68 -1.01
N LYS A 5 -3.85 -7.24 -1.89
CA LYS A 5 -3.97 -7.04 -3.34
C LYS A 5 -5.29 -7.61 -3.86
N ARG A 6 -5.64 -8.82 -3.43
CA ARG A 6 -6.91 -9.46 -3.78
C ARG A 6 -8.11 -8.68 -3.26
N GLN A 7 -8.01 -8.08 -2.07
CA GLN A 7 -9.05 -7.22 -1.52
C GLN A 7 -9.21 -5.92 -2.33
N ILE A 8 -8.11 -5.31 -2.76
CA ILE A 8 -8.16 -4.11 -3.62
C ILE A 8 -8.81 -4.44 -4.97
N GLU A 9 -8.41 -5.54 -5.62
CA GLU A 9 -9.02 -5.99 -6.88
C GLU A 9 -10.53 -6.25 -6.72
N LYS A 10 -10.94 -6.83 -5.58
CA LYS A 10 -12.36 -7.03 -5.25
C LYS A 10 -13.11 -5.70 -5.13
N LEU A 11 -12.54 -4.72 -4.44
CA LEU A 11 -13.15 -3.40 -4.30
C LEU A 11 -13.26 -2.67 -5.65
N GLU A 12 -12.26 -2.82 -6.52
CA GLU A 12 -12.31 -2.25 -7.88
C GLU A 12 -13.39 -2.94 -8.74
N ALA A 13 -13.53 -4.25 -8.63
CA ALA A 13 -14.60 -5.00 -9.31
C ALA A 13 -15.99 -4.59 -8.80
N GLU A 14 -16.18 -4.52 -7.48
CA GLU A 14 -17.43 -4.07 -6.86
C GLU A 14 -17.77 -2.62 -7.26
N ALA A 15 -16.77 -1.74 -7.36
CA ALA A 15 -16.96 -0.38 -7.86
C ALA A 15 -17.43 -0.38 -9.33
N ALA A 16 -16.79 -1.17 -10.20
CA ALA A 16 -17.16 -1.26 -11.61
C ALA A 16 -18.58 -1.82 -11.80
N GLU A 17 -18.97 -2.81 -11.00
CA GLU A 17 -20.34 -3.33 -10.98
C GLU A 17 -21.35 -2.25 -10.54
N CYS A 18 -21.04 -1.49 -9.49
CA CYS A 18 -21.90 -0.39 -9.04
C CYS A 18 -22.05 0.69 -10.12
N GLU A 19 -20.98 1.05 -10.83
CA GLU A 19 -21.06 2.00 -11.96
C GLU A 19 -21.93 1.48 -13.09
N LEU A 20 -21.84 0.18 -13.41
CA LEU A 20 -22.69 -0.42 -14.43
C LEU A 20 -24.16 -0.38 -14.01
N ILE A 21 -24.47 -0.73 -12.76
CA ILE A 21 -25.84 -0.67 -12.23
C ILE A 21 -26.37 0.77 -12.27
N ALA A 22 -25.56 1.75 -11.87
CA ALA A 22 -25.93 3.17 -11.95
C ALA A 22 -26.26 3.61 -13.37
N ARG A 23 -25.44 3.21 -14.36
CA ARG A 23 -25.67 3.52 -15.78
C ARG A 23 -26.95 2.90 -16.33
N LEU A 24 -27.32 1.72 -15.84
CA LEU A 24 -28.53 1.00 -16.24
C LEU A 24 -29.77 1.41 -15.44
N ALA A 25 -29.61 2.14 -14.33
CA ALA A 25 -30.72 2.54 -13.48
C ALA A 25 -31.54 3.68 -14.12
N VAL A 26 -32.84 3.41 -14.32
CA VAL A 26 -33.82 4.41 -14.77
C VAL A 26 -34.21 5.32 -13.61
N ASP A 27 -34.36 4.76 -12.41
CA ASP A 27 -34.70 5.51 -11.20
C ASP A 27 -33.53 6.37 -10.73
N LYS A 28 -33.74 7.69 -10.73
CA LYS A 28 -32.77 8.68 -10.25
C LYS A 28 -32.19 8.38 -8.86
N PRO A 29 -32.99 8.09 -7.80
CA PRO A 29 -32.43 7.83 -6.48
C PRO A 29 -31.57 6.56 -6.44
N LYS A 30 -31.93 5.55 -7.24
CA LYS A 30 -31.17 4.30 -7.36
C LYS A 30 -29.82 4.57 -8.04
N ARG A 31 -29.82 5.33 -9.14
CA ARG A 31 -28.60 5.75 -9.83
C ARG A 31 -27.65 6.48 -8.87
N GLU A 32 -28.13 7.50 -8.17
CA GLU A 32 -27.32 8.29 -7.23
C GLU A 32 -26.74 7.43 -6.11
N ALA A 33 -27.51 6.46 -5.58
CA ALA A 33 -27.02 5.54 -4.55
C ALA A 33 -25.87 4.65 -5.06
N PHE A 34 -25.99 4.09 -6.27
CA PHE A 34 -24.95 3.25 -6.86
C PHE A 34 -23.73 4.06 -7.32
N GLU A 35 -23.90 5.30 -7.79
CA GLU A 35 -22.80 6.22 -8.08
C GLU A 35 -22.02 6.56 -6.81
N TRP A 36 -22.73 6.86 -5.72
CA TRP A 36 -22.10 7.10 -4.42
C TRP A 36 -21.33 5.86 -3.94
N LEU A 37 -21.93 4.68 -4.05
CA LEU A 37 -21.31 3.43 -3.60
C LEU A 37 -20.05 3.09 -4.43
N ALA A 38 -20.10 3.27 -5.75
CA ALA A 38 -18.93 3.11 -6.62
C ALA A 38 -17.78 4.05 -6.23
N SER A 39 -18.10 5.31 -5.94
CA SER A 39 -17.12 6.30 -5.48
C SER A 39 -16.49 5.89 -4.15
N ARG A 40 -17.29 5.37 -3.21
CA ARG A 40 -16.81 4.88 -1.91
C ARG A 40 -15.86 3.68 -2.06
N TYR A 41 -16.19 2.72 -2.91
CA TYR A 41 -15.33 1.56 -3.16
C TYR A 41 -14.00 1.95 -3.81
N ARG A 42 -14.01 2.88 -4.79
CA ARG A 42 -12.77 3.40 -5.37
C ARG A 42 -11.90 4.15 -4.36
N ALA A 43 -12.51 4.98 -3.52
CA ALA A 43 -11.77 5.69 -2.48
C ALA A 43 -11.08 4.70 -1.52
N LEU A 44 -11.81 3.66 -1.10
CA LEU A 44 -11.25 2.64 -0.21
C LEU A 44 -10.11 1.84 -0.86
N ALA A 45 -10.27 1.43 -2.13
CA ALA A 45 -9.23 0.76 -2.90
C ALA A 45 -7.97 1.63 -3.05
N HIS A 46 -8.17 2.94 -3.28
CA HIS A 46 -7.08 3.91 -3.34
C HIS A 46 -6.34 4.01 -2.01
N ASP A 47 -7.07 4.20 -0.90
CA ASP A 47 -6.48 4.34 0.43
C ASP A 47 -5.70 3.09 0.82
N MET A 48 -6.27 1.90 0.60
CA MET A 48 -5.56 0.63 0.85
C MET A 48 -4.29 0.50 0.00
N THR A 49 -4.33 0.95 -1.26
CA THR A 49 -3.15 0.96 -2.13
C THR A 49 -2.07 1.90 -1.61
N GLN A 50 -2.45 3.09 -1.11
CA GLN A 50 -1.51 4.04 -0.52
C GLN A 50 -0.86 3.47 0.74
N GLU A 51 -1.65 2.87 1.63
CA GLU A 51 -1.13 2.24 2.84
C GLU A 51 -0.18 1.09 2.51
N LEU A 52 -0.55 0.21 1.58
CA LEU A 52 0.37 -0.85 1.10
C LEU A 52 1.68 -0.29 0.55
N ARG A 53 1.63 0.82 -0.19
CA ARG A 53 2.83 1.48 -0.71
C ARG A 53 3.69 2.02 0.43
N LYS A 54 3.11 2.66 1.45
CA LYS A 54 3.83 3.14 2.64
C LYS A 54 4.52 1.98 3.36
N PHE A 55 3.77 0.92 3.68
CA PHE A 55 4.34 -0.27 4.32
C PHE A 55 5.46 -0.92 3.49
N SER A 56 5.33 -0.94 2.17
CA SER A 56 6.39 -1.47 1.30
C SER A 56 7.64 -0.60 1.28
N LYS A 57 7.49 0.74 1.33
CA LYS A 57 8.60 1.69 1.41
C LYS A 57 9.29 1.61 2.77
N GLU A 58 8.52 1.59 3.86
CA GLU A 58 9.06 1.48 5.22
C GLU A 58 9.81 0.16 5.43
N ARG A 59 9.30 -0.96 4.91
CA ARG A 59 10.06 -2.22 4.87
C ARG A 59 11.28 -2.14 3.97
N GLY A 60 11.20 -1.47 2.82
CA GLY A 60 12.35 -1.25 1.95
C GLY A 60 13.45 -0.44 2.65
N HIS A 61 13.08 0.59 3.41
CA HIS A 61 13.99 1.37 4.25
C HIS A 61 14.55 0.55 5.41
N ALA A 62 13.74 -0.28 6.07
CA ALA A 62 14.22 -1.18 7.12
C ALA A 62 15.21 -2.23 6.60
N ALA A 63 14.92 -2.83 5.44
CA ALA A 63 15.82 -3.79 4.78
C ALA A 63 17.12 -3.14 4.32
N LEU A 64 17.07 -1.93 3.75
CA LEU A 64 18.26 -1.12 3.41
C LEU A 64 19.06 -0.72 4.66
N ALA A 65 18.39 -0.39 5.76
CA ALA A 65 19.05 -0.04 7.02
C ALA A 65 19.76 -1.26 7.64
N GLU A 66 19.18 -2.46 7.54
CA GLU A 66 19.78 -3.72 7.99
C GLU A 66 21.00 -4.10 7.13
N GLU A 67 20.92 -3.93 5.81
CA GLU A 67 22.05 -4.15 4.89
C GLU A 67 23.21 -3.17 5.14
N LEU A 68 22.91 -1.90 5.42
CA LEU A 68 23.92 -0.90 5.80
C LEU A 68 24.52 -1.15 7.18
N HIS A 69 23.74 -1.62 8.16
CA HIS A 69 24.27 -2.01 9.49
C HIS A 69 25.24 -3.20 9.40
N GLY A 70 25.03 -4.12 8.46
CA GLY A 70 25.96 -5.21 8.18
C GLY A 70 27.30 -4.75 7.59
N HIS A 71 27.37 -3.55 7.03
CA HIS A 71 28.55 -3.03 6.34
C HIS A 71 29.41 -2.07 7.18
N GLU A 72 29.02 -1.75 8.42
CA GLU A 72 29.78 -0.88 9.35
C GLU A 72 30.58 -1.62 10.43
N ILE A 73 30.61 -2.96 10.45
CA ILE A 73 31.48 -3.74 11.37
C ILE A 73 32.70 -4.32 10.64
N MET A 74 33.41 -3.51 9.85
CA MET A 74 34.73 -3.88 9.30
C MET A 74 35.62 -2.68 9.03
N SER A 75 35.71 -1.74 9.97
CA SER A 75 36.86 -0.83 9.99
C SER A 75 36.98 -0.14 11.33
N LEU A 76 37.85 -0.69 12.18
CA LEU A 76 38.94 0.02 12.86
C LEU A 76 39.60 -0.93 13.87
N ASP A 77 40.52 -1.77 13.38
CA ASP A 77 41.61 -2.28 14.21
C ASP A 77 42.47 -1.06 14.60
N VAL A 78 42.24 -0.53 15.80
CA VAL A 78 43.12 0.47 16.41
C VAL A 78 44.17 -0.27 17.24
N PRO A 79 45.45 -0.31 16.83
CA PRO A 79 46.48 -0.88 17.69
C PRO A 79 46.77 0.07 18.87
N GLY A 80 46.56 -0.45 20.08
CA GLY A 80 46.88 0.18 21.36
C GLY A 80 48.40 0.36 21.64
N PRO A 81 48.77 0.91 22.80
CA PRO A 81 49.81 1.94 22.92
C PRO A 81 51.24 1.38 22.95
N ARG A 82 52.17 2.12 22.32
CA ARG A 82 53.62 1.89 22.48
C ARG A 82 54.04 2.27 23.90
N ARG A 83 54.36 1.27 24.72
CA ARG A 83 55.27 1.45 25.87
C ARG A 83 56.71 1.57 25.35
N ARG A 84 57.36 2.70 25.60
CA ARG A 84 58.79 2.76 25.93
C ARG A 84 59.10 4.07 26.63
#